data_AF-A0A1F4YIC5-F1
#
_entry.id   AF-A0A1F4YIC5-F1
#
_cell.length_a   1.000
_cell.length_b   1.000
_cell.length_c   1.000
_cell.angle_alpha   90.00
_cell.angle_beta   90.00
_cell.angle_gamma   90.00
#
_symmetry.space_group_name_H-M   'P 1'
#
loop_
_entity.id
_entity.type
_entity.pdbx_description
1 polymer ?
#
loop_
_entity_poly.entity_id
_entity_poly.type
_entity_poly.pdbx_seq_one_letter_code
_entity_poly.pdbx_strand_id
1 'polypeptide(L)'
;MKVFLGIDLGSTTSKAVLVDATGKIIGRGITNTRSNYAAAAKIAQVEAEFNSRFTLLGRKLKENASNGFQWDTLISVLENRFYYLQFLARYDQLLEAMTREAENISRPDIREKIIEILPAVADQVRERVRGLFFDGSVSTTSQFFRDLFSTAYARVIESFEAGLFDQLLALYDRCITPIENHQADCEFGTLVGQALDELPEEYKNQREKIGSCLGEISQIDLNPADHVGTGYGRQLLPFEEKHIKSEILCHAMGAHDIFPGTRTVLDIGGQDTKAIQVDQYGLVTSFQMNDRCAAGCGRYLGYIADEMSLSVGELGTLAAQANHATNICSTCTVFAGAELREYLNLGERKENILAGLHRAIVQRAFALIARSGGVRNEFTFTGGVARNPAIVKYVGRMVKENYGEITINCHPDSIFMGALGAALFATRRI
;
A
#
# COMPACT_ATOMS: atom_id res chain seq x y z
N MET A 1 15.46 22.07 -3.07
CA MET A 1 14.74 22.32 -1.79
C MET A 1 15.35 21.37 -0.75
N LYS A 2 15.54 21.76 0.51
CA LYS A 2 16.07 20.80 1.51
C LYS A 2 14.98 19.82 1.92
N VAL A 3 15.20 18.54 1.66
CA VAL A 3 14.25 17.45 1.94
C VAL A 3 14.96 16.30 2.64
N PHE A 4 14.21 15.46 3.35
CA PHE A 4 14.72 14.34 4.12
C PHE A 4 13.92 13.08 3.82
N LEU A 5 14.62 11.95 3.71
CA LEU A 5 14.04 10.68 3.28
C LEU A 5 13.97 9.68 4.43
N GLY A 6 12.81 9.07 4.61
CA GLY A 6 12.65 7.88 5.43
C GLY A 6 12.19 6.72 4.57
N ILE A 7 12.86 5.56 4.69
CA ILE A 7 12.44 4.31 4.03
C ILE A 7 12.11 3.27 5.10
N ASP A 8 10.89 2.74 5.05
CA ASP A 8 10.47 1.54 5.78
C ASP A 8 10.46 0.34 4.83
N LEU A 9 11.49 -0.49 4.93
CA LEU A 9 11.64 -1.73 4.17
C LEU A 9 10.88 -2.86 4.88
N GLY A 10 9.55 -2.84 4.73
CA GLY A 10 8.66 -3.85 5.29
C GLY A 10 8.76 -5.19 4.57
N SER A 11 8.16 -6.24 5.11
CA SER A 11 8.21 -7.60 4.54
C SER A 11 7.23 -7.82 3.38
N THR A 12 6.07 -7.17 3.41
CA THR A 12 5.07 -7.24 2.33
C THR A 12 5.17 -6.03 1.40
N THR A 13 5.26 -4.84 1.97
CA THR A 13 5.36 -3.57 1.25
C THR A 13 6.47 -2.69 1.81
N SER A 14 7.16 -1.99 0.92
CA SER A 14 8.16 -0.98 1.23
C SER A 14 7.56 0.40 1.05
N LYS A 15 7.88 1.33 1.96
CA LYS A 15 7.35 2.69 1.95
C LYS A 15 8.49 3.67 2.02
N ALA A 16 8.32 4.80 1.34
CA ALA A 16 9.16 5.96 1.50
C ALA A 16 8.32 7.20 1.81
N VAL A 17 8.86 8.07 2.65
CA VAL A 17 8.28 9.38 2.96
C VAL A 17 9.36 10.42 2.78
N LEU A 18 9.02 11.48 2.05
CA LEU A 18 9.81 12.70 1.96
C LEU A 18 9.16 13.78 2.82
N VAL A 19 9.97 14.41 3.67
CA VAL A 19 9.56 15.57 4.47
C VAL A 19 10.42 16.79 4.12
N ASP A 20 9.84 17.97 4.27
CA ASP A 20 10.60 19.23 4.18
C ASP A 20 11.38 19.53 5.47
N ALA A 21 12.10 20.65 5.49
CA ALA A 21 12.90 21.07 6.64
C ALA A 21 12.09 21.33 7.94
N THR A 22 10.76 21.46 7.84
CA THR A 22 9.88 21.60 9.02
C THR A 22 9.36 20.26 9.54
N GLY A 23 9.70 19.15 8.86
CA GLY A 23 9.16 17.82 9.16
C GLY A 23 7.81 17.53 8.50
N LYS A 24 7.26 18.47 7.72
CA LYS A 24 5.99 18.27 7.02
C LYS A 24 6.16 17.32 5.83
N ILE A 25 5.27 16.34 5.73
CA ILE A 25 5.22 15.42 4.58
C ILE A 25 4.99 16.22 3.29
N ILE A 26 5.87 15.99 2.31
CA ILE A 26 5.72 16.49 0.95
C ILE A 26 5.43 15.37 -0.03
N GLY A 27 5.83 14.12 0.23
CA GLY A 27 5.48 13.00 -0.63
C GLY A 27 5.58 11.65 0.03
N ARG A 28 4.87 10.68 -0.56
CA ARG A 28 4.75 9.30 -0.09
C ARG A 28 4.89 8.37 -1.28
N GLY A 29 5.57 7.25 -1.07
CA GLY A 29 5.70 6.20 -2.07
C GLY A 29 5.57 4.84 -1.43
N ILE A 30 4.91 3.91 -2.11
CA ILE A 30 4.70 2.54 -1.63
C ILE A 30 4.83 1.56 -2.78
N THR A 31 5.47 0.42 -2.51
CA THR A 31 5.58 -0.69 -3.46
C THR A 31 5.57 -2.02 -2.72
N ASN A 32 5.40 -3.13 -3.43
CA ASN A 32 5.57 -4.47 -2.88
C ASN A 32 7.07 -4.79 -2.68
N THR A 33 7.45 -5.33 -1.52
CA THR A 33 8.87 -5.61 -1.20
C THR A 33 9.42 -6.83 -1.95
N ARG A 34 8.66 -7.93 -1.93
CA ARG A 34 8.98 -9.22 -2.57
C ARG A 34 10.44 -9.66 -2.34
N SER A 35 11.09 -10.23 -3.36
CA SER A 35 12.41 -10.86 -3.27
C SER A 35 13.58 -9.89 -3.50
N ASN A 36 13.34 -8.69 -4.01
CA ASN A 36 14.40 -7.70 -4.29
C ASN A 36 14.22 -6.43 -3.44
N TYR A 37 14.78 -6.47 -2.24
CA TYR A 37 14.69 -5.38 -1.26
C TYR A 37 15.27 -4.04 -1.75
N ALA A 38 16.40 -4.07 -2.46
CA ALA A 38 17.05 -2.87 -2.97
C ALA A 38 16.19 -2.18 -4.04
N ALA A 39 15.65 -2.97 -4.98
CA ALA A 39 14.73 -2.46 -6.00
C ALA A 39 13.45 -1.89 -5.35
N ALA A 40 12.88 -2.59 -4.37
CA ALA A 40 11.68 -2.11 -3.67
C ALA A 40 11.91 -0.79 -2.92
N ALA A 41 13.05 -0.63 -2.25
CA ALA A 41 13.42 0.63 -1.60
C ALA A 41 13.55 1.77 -2.62
N LYS A 42 14.21 1.51 -3.76
CA LYS A 42 14.38 2.52 -4.81
C LYS A 42 13.06 2.91 -5.47
N ILE A 43 12.20 1.94 -5.80
CA ILE A 43 10.87 2.19 -6.37
C ILE A 43 10.04 3.01 -5.39
N ALA A 44 9.99 2.63 -4.10
CA ALA A 44 9.26 3.40 -3.09
C ALA A 44 9.76 4.85 -3.00
N GLN A 45 11.07 5.07 -3.04
CA GLN A 45 11.65 6.41 -3.06
C GLN A 45 11.20 7.21 -4.28
N VAL A 46 11.29 6.64 -5.48
CA VAL A 46 10.91 7.33 -6.73
C VAL A 46 9.42 7.69 -6.72
N GLU A 47 8.56 6.80 -6.26
CA GLU A 47 7.13 7.10 -6.10
C GLU A 47 6.90 8.27 -5.12
N ALA A 48 7.68 8.34 -4.03
CA ALA A 48 7.63 9.47 -3.10
C ALA A 48 8.11 10.78 -3.74
N GLU A 49 9.11 10.73 -4.64
CA GLU A 49 9.59 11.89 -5.40
C GLU A 49 8.52 12.38 -6.38
N PHE A 50 7.88 11.49 -7.16
CA PHE A 50 6.77 11.88 -8.04
C PHE A 50 5.59 12.46 -7.28
N ASN A 51 5.18 11.81 -6.18
CA ASN A 51 4.11 12.33 -5.31
C ASN A 51 4.48 13.69 -4.68
N SER A 52 5.77 13.91 -4.38
CA SER A 52 6.26 15.21 -3.90
C SER A 52 6.08 16.30 -4.95
N ARG A 53 6.37 16.01 -6.22
CA ARG A 53 6.18 16.97 -7.31
C ARG A 53 4.72 17.34 -7.50
N PHE A 54 3.79 16.39 -7.42
CA PHE A 54 2.35 16.68 -7.43
C PHE A 54 1.91 17.54 -6.24
N THR A 55 2.40 17.24 -5.04
CA THR A 55 2.11 18.05 -3.84
C THR A 55 2.59 19.49 -4.01
N LEU A 56 3.80 19.69 -4.54
CA LEU A 56 4.36 21.02 -4.78
C LEU A 56 3.62 21.77 -5.91
N LEU A 57 3.25 21.06 -6.98
CA LEU A 57 2.42 21.60 -8.05
C LEU A 57 1.07 22.08 -7.52
N GLY A 58 0.38 21.26 -6.72
CA GLY A 58 -0.90 21.61 -6.11
C GLY A 58 -0.80 22.83 -5.19
N ARG A 59 0.25 22.93 -4.37
CA ARG A 59 0.50 24.12 -3.53
C ARG A 59 0.66 25.39 -4.39
N LYS A 60 1.50 25.33 -5.42
CA LYS A 60 1.78 26.47 -6.30
C LYS A 60 0.56 26.92 -7.13
N LEU A 61 -0.27 25.98 -7.58
CA LEU A 61 -1.49 26.31 -8.32
C LEU A 61 -2.52 27.03 -7.45
N LYS A 62 -2.64 26.62 -6.17
CA LYS A 62 -3.53 27.24 -5.18
C LYS A 62 -3.08 28.66 -4.79
N GLU A 63 -1.77 28.89 -4.66
CA GLU A 63 -1.22 30.23 -4.37
C GLU A 63 -1.55 31.23 -5.49
N ASN A 64 -1.59 30.77 -6.74
CA ASN A 64 -1.80 31.60 -7.93
C ASN A 64 -3.26 31.62 -8.44
N ALA A 65 -4.24 31.20 -7.64
CA ALA A 65 -5.63 31.07 -8.07
C ALA A 65 -6.60 31.97 -7.33
N SER A 66 -7.62 32.45 -8.04
CA SER A 66 -8.82 33.03 -7.46
C SER A 66 -9.54 31.98 -6.59
N ASN A 67 -10.03 32.39 -5.42
CA ASN A 67 -10.81 31.54 -4.53
C ASN A 67 -11.99 30.88 -5.29
N GLY A 68 -12.09 29.55 -5.28
CA GLY A 68 -13.27 28.81 -5.75
C GLY A 68 -13.02 27.62 -6.70
N PHE A 69 -11.87 27.51 -7.37
CA PHE A 69 -11.58 26.35 -8.23
C PHE A 69 -11.12 25.12 -7.42
N GLN A 70 -11.63 23.94 -7.75
CA GLN A 70 -11.33 22.67 -7.08
C GLN A 70 -9.99 22.07 -7.54
N TRP A 71 -8.88 22.72 -7.18
CA TRP A 71 -7.52 22.28 -7.56
C TRP A 71 -7.18 20.87 -7.09
N ASP A 72 -7.66 20.46 -5.91
CA ASP A 72 -7.39 19.12 -5.38
C ASP A 72 -8.00 18.02 -6.24
N THR A 73 -9.23 18.24 -6.74
CA THR A 73 -9.89 17.32 -7.67
C THR A 73 -9.12 17.20 -8.98
N LEU A 74 -8.71 18.33 -9.57
CA LEU A 74 -7.92 18.34 -10.80
C LEU A 74 -6.57 17.64 -10.64
N ILE A 75 -5.84 17.90 -9.54
CA ILE A 75 -4.58 17.23 -9.26
C ILE A 75 -4.78 15.73 -9.11
N SER A 76 -5.83 15.29 -8.42
CA SER A 76 -6.15 13.86 -8.31
C SER A 76 -6.45 13.21 -9.68
N VAL A 77 -7.19 13.90 -10.55
CA VAL A 77 -7.43 13.42 -11.93
C VAL A 77 -6.11 13.32 -12.70
N LEU A 78 -5.26 14.34 -12.63
CA LEU A 78 -3.96 14.37 -13.30
C LEU A 78 -3.03 13.27 -12.79
N GLU A 79 -2.98 13.04 -11.48
CA GLU A 79 -2.25 11.93 -10.85
C GLU A 79 -2.73 10.59 -11.40
N ASN A 80 -4.04 10.35 -11.49
CA ASN A 80 -4.59 9.11 -12.05
C ASN A 80 -4.18 8.91 -13.50
N ARG A 81 -4.17 9.96 -14.33
CA ARG A 81 -3.68 9.88 -15.73
C ARG A 81 -2.18 9.58 -15.78
N PHE A 82 -1.39 10.21 -14.93
CA PHE A 82 0.05 9.97 -14.81
C PHE A 82 0.36 8.51 -14.42
N TYR A 83 -0.33 7.97 -13.40
CA TYR A 83 -0.15 6.59 -12.98
C TYR A 83 -0.62 5.58 -14.05
N TYR A 84 -1.67 5.90 -14.82
CA TYR A 84 -2.08 5.08 -15.96
C TYR A 84 -0.99 5.04 -17.05
N LEU A 85 -0.33 6.16 -17.35
CA LEU A 85 0.78 6.17 -18.32
C LEU A 85 2.00 5.38 -17.82
N GLN A 86 2.32 5.46 -16.53
CA GLN A 86 3.33 4.59 -15.92
C GLN A 86 2.94 3.11 -16.01
N PHE A 87 1.66 2.78 -15.80
CA PHE A 87 1.15 1.44 -16.00
C PHE A 87 1.33 0.99 -17.46
N LEU A 88 1.00 1.83 -18.44
CA LEU A 88 1.16 1.51 -19.86
C LEU A 88 2.63 1.24 -20.23
N ALA A 89 3.57 2.04 -19.73
CA ALA A 89 4.99 1.81 -20.00
C ALA A 89 5.46 0.42 -19.54
N ARG A 90 4.97 -0.07 -18.39
CA ARG A 90 5.26 -1.44 -17.91
C ARG A 90 4.43 -2.51 -18.62
N TYR A 91 3.20 -2.17 -18.98
CA TYR A 91 2.28 -3.03 -19.70
C TYR A 91 2.84 -3.43 -21.07
N ASP A 92 3.37 -2.48 -21.83
CA ASP A 92 3.97 -2.74 -23.14
C ASP A 92 5.18 -3.67 -23.03
N GLN A 93 6.06 -3.44 -22.04
CA GLN A 93 7.20 -4.33 -21.76
C GLN A 93 6.76 -5.77 -21.40
N LEU A 94 5.66 -5.91 -20.65
CA LEU A 94 5.10 -7.21 -20.30
C LEU A 94 4.53 -7.91 -21.54
N LEU A 95 3.80 -7.21 -22.40
CA LEU A 95 3.26 -7.79 -23.63
C LEU A 95 4.36 -8.24 -24.58
N GLU A 96 5.42 -7.44 -24.74
CA GLU A 96 6.59 -7.83 -25.52
C GLU A 96 7.27 -9.08 -24.96
N ALA A 97 7.37 -9.21 -23.62
CA ALA A 97 7.90 -10.40 -22.97
C ALA A 97 7.00 -11.62 -23.20
N MET A 98 5.68 -11.47 -23.04
CA MET A 98 4.71 -12.54 -23.25
C MET A 98 4.66 -13.00 -24.70
N THR A 99 4.77 -12.08 -25.65
CA THR A 99 4.76 -12.40 -27.09
C THR A 99 5.99 -13.22 -27.46
N ARG A 100 7.19 -12.80 -27.03
CA ARG A 100 8.43 -13.56 -27.22
C ARG A 100 8.37 -14.94 -26.55
N GLU A 101 7.80 -15.02 -25.36
CA GLU A 101 7.71 -16.29 -24.64
C GLU A 101 6.65 -17.23 -25.25
N ALA A 102 5.60 -16.69 -25.86
CA ALA A 102 4.61 -17.47 -26.60
C ALA A 102 5.24 -18.16 -27.83
N GLU A 103 6.17 -17.49 -28.54
CA GLU A 103 6.88 -18.09 -29.68
C GLU A 103 7.68 -19.33 -29.30
N ASN A 104 8.17 -19.41 -28.06
CA ASN A 104 8.95 -20.53 -27.53
C ASN A 104 8.11 -21.75 -27.09
N ILE A 105 6.78 -21.69 -27.21
CA ILE A 105 5.90 -22.80 -26.83
C ILE A 105 6.13 -23.99 -27.75
N SER A 106 6.48 -25.14 -27.15
CA SER A 106 6.89 -26.34 -27.87
C SER A 106 5.77 -27.01 -28.67
N ARG A 107 4.51 -26.85 -28.23
CA ARG A 107 3.31 -27.41 -28.87
C ARG A 107 2.79 -26.45 -29.95
N PRO A 108 2.91 -26.78 -31.26
CA PRO A 108 2.54 -25.86 -32.34
C PRO A 108 1.08 -25.42 -32.32
N ASP A 109 0.19 -26.37 -32.03
CA ASP A 109 -1.26 -26.17 -31.94
C ASP A 109 -1.65 -25.15 -30.85
N ILE A 110 -0.98 -25.21 -29.70
CA ILE A 110 -1.19 -24.28 -28.59
C ILE A 110 -0.52 -22.93 -28.88
N ARG A 111 0.70 -22.96 -29.45
CA ARG A 111 1.46 -21.76 -29.80
C ARG A 111 0.68 -20.86 -30.75
N GLU A 112 0.18 -21.42 -31.85
CA GLU A 112 -0.56 -20.67 -32.87
C GLU A 112 -1.81 -20.02 -32.29
N LYS A 113 -2.60 -20.78 -31.51
CA LYS A 113 -3.78 -20.25 -30.81
C LYS A 113 -3.45 -19.13 -29.83
N ILE A 114 -2.40 -19.29 -29.02
CA ILE A 114 -2.02 -18.26 -28.04
C ILE A 114 -1.56 -16.99 -28.76
N ILE A 115 -0.74 -17.10 -29.81
CA ILE A 115 -0.28 -15.95 -30.60
C ILE A 115 -1.47 -15.23 -31.26
N GLU A 116 -2.46 -15.96 -31.75
CA GLU A 116 -3.67 -15.40 -32.35
C GLU A 116 -4.53 -14.63 -31.33
N ILE A 117 -4.68 -15.18 -30.13
CA ILE A 117 -5.59 -14.63 -29.10
C ILE A 117 -4.94 -13.51 -28.27
N LEU A 118 -3.62 -13.55 -28.07
CA LEU A 118 -2.90 -12.65 -27.16
C LEU A 118 -3.14 -11.15 -27.44
N PRO A 119 -3.19 -10.65 -28.70
CA PRO A 119 -3.52 -9.25 -28.98
C PRO A 119 -4.92 -8.85 -28.52
N ALA A 120 -5.93 -9.70 -28.73
CA ALA A 120 -7.29 -9.43 -28.30
C ALA A 120 -7.44 -9.45 -26.77
N VAL A 121 -6.74 -10.37 -26.09
CA VAL A 121 -6.66 -10.39 -24.63
C VAL A 121 -6.01 -9.12 -24.11
N ALA A 122 -4.90 -8.71 -24.71
CA ALA A 122 -4.21 -7.48 -24.38
C ALA A 122 -5.14 -6.26 -24.48
N ASP A 123 -5.80 -6.06 -25.61
CA ASP A 123 -6.69 -4.91 -25.79
C ASP A 123 -7.82 -4.87 -24.74
N GLN A 124 -8.44 -6.02 -24.43
CA GLN A 124 -9.48 -6.09 -23.40
C GLN A 124 -8.95 -5.80 -21.99
N VAL A 125 -7.74 -6.27 -21.65
CA VAL A 125 -7.10 -5.95 -20.36
C VAL A 125 -6.80 -4.46 -20.27
N ARG A 126 -6.24 -3.87 -21.34
CA ARG A 126 -5.93 -2.44 -21.41
C ARG A 126 -7.17 -1.59 -21.18
N GLU A 127 -8.26 -1.85 -21.89
CA GLU A 127 -9.53 -1.12 -21.74
C GLU A 127 -10.09 -1.25 -20.32
N ARG A 128 -10.05 -2.46 -19.76
CA ARG A 128 -10.52 -2.70 -18.39
C ARG A 128 -9.73 -1.92 -17.35
N VAL A 129 -8.40 -1.91 -17.46
CA VAL A 129 -7.54 -1.16 -16.54
C VAL A 129 -7.68 0.34 -16.77
N ARG A 130 -7.81 0.80 -18.02
CA ARG A 130 -8.08 2.21 -18.34
C ARG A 130 -9.34 2.70 -17.63
N GLY A 131 -10.45 1.95 -17.69
CA GLY A 131 -11.68 2.28 -16.97
C GLY A 131 -11.45 2.50 -15.47
N LEU A 132 -10.63 1.66 -14.82
CA LEU A 132 -10.33 1.81 -13.40
C LEU A 132 -9.69 3.18 -13.07
N PHE A 133 -8.68 3.59 -13.84
CA PHE A 133 -7.99 4.87 -13.64
C PHE A 133 -8.86 6.07 -14.02
N PHE A 134 -9.72 5.93 -15.02
CA PHE A 134 -10.53 7.02 -15.54
C PHE A 134 -11.77 7.31 -14.71
N ASP A 135 -12.37 6.27 -14.13
CA ASP A 135 -13.52 6.38 -13.22
C ASP A 135 -13.11 6.74 -11.78
N GLY A 136 -11.80 6.86 -11.50
CA GLY A 136 -11.28 7.11 -10.15
C GLY A 136 -11.45 5.93 -9.18
N SER A 137 -11.80 4.74 -9.69
CA SER A 137 -12.05 3.54 -8.88
C SER A 137 -10.77 2.83 -8.42
N VAL A 138 -9.59 3.29 -8.85
CA VAL A 138 -8.27 2.76 -8.42
C VAL A 138 -7.99 2.98 -6.91
N SER A 139 -8.82 3.72 -6.19
CA SER A 139 -8.71 3.79 -4.73
C SER A 139 -9.58 2.72 -4.04
N THR A 140 -8.93 1.62 -3.63
CA THR A 140 -9.24 0.68 -2.51
C THR A 140 -8.75 -0.75 -2.78
N THR A 141 -8.53 -1.15 -4.05
CA THR A 141 -8.38 -2.57 -4.42
C THR A 141 -6.94 -3.05 -4.69
N SER A 142 -6.04 -2.22 -5.24
CA SER A 142 -4.58 -2.35 -5.17
C SER A 142 -3.96 -1.37 -6.18
N GLN A 143 -2.99 -0.57 -5.76
CA GLN A 143 -2.28 0.37 -6.64
C GLN A 143 -1.08 -0.28 -7.36
N PHE A 144 -0.83 -1.57 -7.15
CA PHE A 144 0.34 -2.24 -7.69
C PHE A 144 0.10 -2.81 -9.08
N PHE A 145 1.08 -2.66 -9.97
CA PHE A 145 1.02 -3.10 -11.36
C PHE A 145 0.55 -4.56 -11.50
N ARG A 146 1.16 -5.51 -10.74
CA ARG A 146 0.71 -6.91 -10.74
C ARG A 146 -0.76 -7.02 -10.48
N ASP A 147 -1.22 -6.45 -9.38
CA ASP A 147 -2.53 -6.79 -8.85
C ASP A 147 -3.61 -6.27 -9.80
N LEU A 148 -3.39 -5.07 -10.36
CA LEU A 148 -4.22 -4.51 -11.43
C LEU A 148 -4.21 -5.40 -12.68
N PHE A 149 -3.02 -5.76 -13.17
CA PHE A 149 -2.88 -6.58 -14.37
C PHE A 149 -3.46 -8.00 -14.15
N SER A 150 -3.02 -8.74 -13.13
CA SER A 150 -3.46 -10.11 -12.83
C SER A 150 -4.97 -10.19 -12.67
N THR A 151 -5.57 -9.25 -11.94
CA THR A 151 -7.03 -9.26 -11.71
C THR A 151 -7.78 -9.01 -13.02
N ALA A 152 -7.34 -8.06 -13.83
CA ALA A 152 -7.93 -7.81 -15.14
C ALA A 152 -7.70 -8.99 -16.09
N TYR A 153 -6.47 -9.50 -16.16
CA TYR A 153 -6.02 -10.59 -17.01
C TYR A 153 -6.80 -11.86 -16.73
N ALA A 154 -6.87 -12.32 -15.48
CA ALA A 154 -7.60 -13.53 -15.09
C ALA A 154 -9.06 -13.48 -15.54
N ARG A 155 -9.75 -12.35 -15.30
CA ARG A 155 -11.15 -12.16 -15.71
C ARG A 155 -11.33 -12.10 -17.23
N VAL A 156 -10.33 -11.61 -17.96
CA VAL A 156 -10.37 -11.54 -19.42
C VAL A 156 -10.13 -12.94 -19.98
N ILE A 157 -9.10 -13.67 -19.56
CA ILE A 157 -8.82 -15.01 -20.13
C ILE A 157 -9.91 -16.04 -19.81
N GLU A 158 -10.67 -15.86 -18.72
CA GLU A 158 -11.88 -16.66 -18.41
C GLU A 158 -12.95 -16.59 -19.51
N SER A 159 -13.02 -15.49 -20.28
CA SER A 159 -14.05 -15.27 -21.30
C SER A 159 -13.69 -15.77 -22.71
N PHE A 160 -12.43 -16.18 -22.94
CA PHE A 160 -11.94 -16.59 -24.27
C PHE A 160 -12.15 -18.09 -24.55
N GLU A 161 -11.21 -18.95 -24.13
CA GLU A 161 -11.27 -20.40 -24.37
C GLU A 161 -10.82 -21.14 -23.11
N ALA A 162 -11.73 -21.90 -22.49
CA ALA A 162 -11.46 -22.61 -21.23
C ALA A 162 -10.26 -23.58 -21.33
N GLY A 163 -9.96 -24.11 -22.52
CA GLY A 163 -8.85 -25.02 -22.76
C GLY A 163 -7.46 -24.36 -22.81
N LEU A 164 -7.39 -23.02 -22.80
CA LEU A 164 -6.14 -22.24 -22.86
C LEU A 164 -5.85 -21.46 -21.57
N PHE A 165 -6.75 -21.49 -20.59
CA PHE A 165 -6.65 -20.70 -19.36
C PHE A 165 -5.33 -20.94 -18.62
N ASP A 166 -5.00 -22.20 -18.36
CA ASP A 166 -3.79 -22.58 -17.62
C ASP A 166 -2.51 -22.19 -18.36
N GLN A 167 -2.51 -22.28 -19.69
CA GLN A 167 -1.36 -21.95 -20.52
C GLN A 167 -1.14 -20.43 -20.58
N LEU A 168 -2.20 -19.65 -20.68
CA LEU A 168 -2.15 -18.19 -20.62
C LEU A 168 -1.69 -17.70 -19.24
N LEU A 169 -2.20 -18.30 -18.17
CA LEU A 169 -1.76 -18.00 -16.82
C LEU A 169 -0.28 -18.35 -16.61
N ALA A 170 0.16 -19.53 -17.06
CA ALA A 170 1.56 -19.94 -16.98
C ALA A 170 2.49 -19.09 -17.85
N LEU A 171 2.02 -18.58 -18.99
CA LEU A 171 2.76 -17.62 -19.81
C LEU A 171 2.97 -16.32 -19.04
N TYR A 172 1.90 -15.76 -18.48
CA TYR A 172 1.95 -14.57 -17.66
C TYR A 172 2.90 -14.70 -16.46
N ASP A 173 2.80 -15.79 -15.69
CA ASP A 173 3.59 -16.02 -14.48
C ASP A 173 5.11 -16.06 -14.75
N ARG A 174 5.51 -16.56 -15.93
CA ARG A 174 6.92 -16.58 -16.36
C ARG A 174 7.44 -15.18 -16.70
N CYS A 175 6.60 -14.30 -17.22
CA CYS A 175 6.99 -12.99 -17.73
C CYS A 175 6.91 -11.87 -16.69
N ILE A 176 6.01 -11.96 -15.71
CA ILE A 176 5.71 -10.82 -14.82
C ILE A 176 6.86 -10.45 -13.87
N THR A 177 7.55 -11.42 -13.29
CA THR A 177 8.52 -11.18 -12.20
C THR A 177 9.68 -10.26 -12.63
N PRO A 178 10.31 -10.42 -13.81
CA PRO A 178 11.34 -9.49 -14.27
C PRO A 178 10.80 -8.06 -14.49
N ILE A 179 9.62 -7.92 -15.09
CA ILE A 179 9.02 -6.61 -15.43
C ILE A 179 8.72 -5.80 -14.17
N GLU A 180 8.25 -6.44 -13.12
CA GLU A 180 7.92 -5.74 -11.88
C GLU A 180 9.12 -5.25 -11.09
N ASN A 181 10.28 -5.90 -11.27
CA ASN A 181 11.54 -5.48 -10.64
C ASN A 181 12.27 -4.43 -11.48
N HIS A 182 11.82 -4.19 -12.71
CA HIS A 182 12.39 -3.17 -13.57
C HIS A 182 11.63 -1.85 -13.38
N GLN A 183 12.38 -0.78 -13.15
CA GLN A 183 11.82 0.55 -13.13
C GLN A 183 11.78 1.04 -14.59
N ALA A 184 10.59 1.43 -15.07
CA ALA A 184 10.50 2.08 -16.36
C ALA A 184 11.16 3.47 -16.29
N ASP A 185 11.96 3.82 -17.29
CA ASP A 185 12.60 5.14 -17.40
C ASP A 185 11.54 6.18 -17.79
N CYS A 186 10.82 6.66 -16.79
CA CYS A 186 9.78 7.66 -16.96
C CYS A 186 10.22 9.01 -16.40
N GLU A 187 10.30 10.02 -17.25
CA GLU A 187 10.53 11.40 -16.83
C GLU A 187 9.20 12.05 -16.39
N PHE A 188 9.18 12.65 -15.21
CA PHE A 188 7.98 13.28 -14.64
C PHE A 188 7.33 14.30 -15.58
N GLY A 189 8.12 15.24 -16.11
CA GLY A 189 7.62 16.32 -16.97
C GLY A 189 6.96 15.79 -18.25
N THR A 190 7.59 14.80 -18.89
CA THR A 190 7.08 14.15 -20.10
C THR A 190 5.76 13.44 -19.85
N LEU A 191 5.66 12.63 -18.79
CA LEU A 191 4.42 11.93 -18.45
C LEU A 191 3.31 12.87 -18.03
N VAL A 192 3.59 13.94 -17.27
CA VAL A 192 2.57 14.93 -16.93
C VAL A 192 2.11 15.67 -18.19
N GLY A 193 3.01 15.98 -19.13
CA GLY A 193 2.66 16.55 -20.43
C GLY A 193 1.65 15.71 -21.19
N GLN A 194 1.87 14.40 -21.26
CA GLN A 194 0.94 13.43 -21.86
C GLN A 194 -0.36 13.30 -21.06
N ALA A 195 -0.28 13.29 -19.72
CA ALA A 195 -1.44 13.21 -18.85
C ALA A 195 -2.39 14.40 -19.01
N LEU A 196 -1.86 15.58 -19.36
CA LEU A 196 -2.64 16.78 -19.66
C LEU A 196 -3.50 16.63 -20.93
N ASP A 197 -3.07 15.83 -21.91
CA ASP A 197 -3.84 15.55 -23.13
C ASP A 197 -5.06 14.66 -22.84
N GLU A 198 -5.01 13.86 -21.78
CA GLU A 198 -6.04 12.91 -21.34
C GLU A 198 -6.97 13.49 -20.25
N LEU A 199 -6.91 14.80 -20.02
CA LEU A 199 -7.81 15.48 -19.08
C LEU A 199 -9.24 15.61 -19.63
N PRO A 200 -10.26 15.49 -18.76
CA PRO A 200 -11.64 15.85 -19.08
C PRO A 200 -11.76 17.27 -19.68
N GLU A 201 -12.73 17.47 -20.59
CA GLU A 201 -12.95 18.77 -21.28
C GLU A 201 -13.07 19.96 -20.32
N GLU A 202 -13.72 19.75 -19.17
CA GLU A 202 -13.90 20.76 -18.12
C GLU A 202 -12.58 21.31 -17.52
N TYR A 203 -11.47 20.58 -17.67
CA TYR A 203 -10.16 20.96 -17.14
C TYR A 203 -9.15 21.37 -18.21
N LYS A 204 -9.46 21.21 -19.51
CA LYS A 204 -8.52 21.52 -20.59
C LYS A 204 -8.09 22.98 -20.61
N ASN A 205 -8.95 23.90 -20.16
CA ASN A 205 -8.61 25.31 -20.01
C ASN A 205 -7.53 25.60 -18.96
N GLN A 206 -7.23 24.65 -18.05
CA GLN A 206 -6.17 24.79 -17.05
C GLN A 206 -4.80 24.30 -17.55
N ARG A 207 -4.72 23.72 -18.75
CA ARG A 207 -3.50 23.12 -19.31
C ARG A 207 -2.32 24.08 -19.32
N GLU A 208 -2.51 25.30 -19.82
CA GLU A 208 -1.45 26.31 -19.89
C GLU A 208 -0.92 26.69 -18.51
N LYS A 209 -1.82 26.80 -17.52
CA LYS A 209 -1.47 27.14 -16.14
C LYS A 209 -0.71 26.01 -15.45
N ILE A 210 -1.07 24.74 -15.69
CA ILE A 210 -0.31 23.59 -15.19
C ILE A 210 1.05 23.52 -15.88
N GLY A 211 1.09 23.67 -17.20
CA GLY A 211 2.31 23.62 -18.01
C GLY A 211 3.34 24.67 -17.59
N SER A 212 2.91 25.90 -17.32
CA SER A 212 3.81 26.97 -16.85
C SER A 212 4.41 26.68 -15.47
N CYS A 213 3.66 26.03 -14.58
CA CYS A 213 4.18 25.60 -13.28
C CYS A 213 5.11 24.38 -13.40
N LEU A 214 4.88 23.49 -14.36
CA LEU A 214 5.57 22.21 -14.51
C LEU A 214 7.07 22.36 -14.76
N GLY A 215 7.48 23.40 -15.50
CA GLY A 215 8.88 23.70 -15.77
C GLY A 215 9.67 23.93 -14.48
N GLU A 216 9.15 24.76 -13.58
CA GLU A 216 9.78 25.00 -12.29
C GLU A 216 9.72 23.77 -11.37
N ILE A 217 8.56 23.11 -11.28
CA ILE A 217 8.39 21.94 -10.41
C ILE A 217 9.32 20.79 -10.81
N SER A 218 9.52 20.56 -12.11
CA SER A 218 10.41 19.50 -12.62
C SER A 218 11.88 19.75 -12.27
N GLN A 219 12.28 21.02 -12.15
CA GLN A 219 13.66 21.42 -11.83
C GLN A 219 13.95 21.48 -10.32
N ILE A 220 12.94 21.31 -9.46
CA ILE A 220 13.18 21.23 -8.02
C ILE A 220 14.04 19.99 -7.73
N ASP A 221 15.23 20.24 -7.18
CA ASP A 221 16.07 19.20 -6.60
C ASP A 221 15.44 18.66 -5.32
N LEU A 222 15.10 17.37 -5.37
CA LEU A 222 14.54 16.56 -4.28
C LEU A 222 15.55 15.53 -3.77
N ASN A 223 16.83 15.65 -4.11
CA ASN A 223 17.87 14.83 -3.51
C ASN A 223 17.88 15.03 -1.98
N PRO A 224 17.71 13.96 -1.19
CA PRO A 224 17.64 14.07 0.26
C PRO A 224 18.93 14.59 0.87
N ALA A 225 18.83 15.56 1.78
CA ALA A 225 19.96 16.07 2.54
C ALA A 225 20.48 15.06 3.58
N ASP A 226 19.59 14.23 4.12
CA ASP A 226 19.91 13.02 4.89
C ASP A 226 18.80 11.97 4.70
N HIS A 227 19.10 10.71 5.04
CA HIS A 227 18.20 9.59 4.91
C HIS A 227 18.32 8.61 6.08
N VAL A 228 17.19 7.98 6.44
CA VAL A 228 17.16 6.90 7.44
C VAL A 228 16.33 5.73 6.93
N GLY A 229 16.85 4.52 7.16
CA GLY A 229 16.21 3.26 6.84
C GLY A 229 15.68 2.55 8.08
N THR A 230 14.51 1.93 7.96
CA THR A 230 13.84 1.15 9.00
C THR A 230 13.09 -0.04 8.41
N GLY A 231 12.34 -0.78 9.24
CA GLY A 231 11.54 -1.92 8.83
C GLY A 231 12.26 -3.27 8.96
N TYR A 232 11.53 -4.35 8.66
CA TYR A 232 12.00 -5.73 8.74
C TYR A 232 13.32 -5.95 7.97
N GLY A 233 13.35 -5.51 6.70
CA GLY A 233 14.47 -5.71 5.80
C GLY A 233 15.59 -4.68 5.93
N ARG A 234 15.53 -3.73 6.87
CA ARG A 234 16.40 -2.54 6.94
C ARG A 234 17.90 -2.80 6.79
N GLN A 235 18.40 -3.96 7.22
CA GLN A 235 19.81 -4.33 7.11
C GLN A 235 20.26 -4.62 5.67
N LEU A 236 19.29 -4.80 4.76
CA LEU A 236 19.51 -5.01 3.33
C LEU A 236 19.43 -3.69 2.53
N LEU A 237 19.12 -2.57 3.19
CA LEU A 237 19.21 -1.26 2.56
C LEU A 237 20.68 -0.93 2.29
N PRO A 238 21.00 -0.29 1.15
CA PRO A 238 22.36 0.14 0.83
C PRO A 238 22.74 1.42 1.59
N PHE A 239 22.43 1.48 2.89
CA PHE A 239 22.66 2.63 3.75
C PHE A 239 23.76 2.31 4.78
N GLU A 240 24.47 3.35 5.24
CA GLU A 240 25.41 3.20 6.34
C GLU A 240 24.69 2.80 7.64
N GLU A 241 25.36 2.05 8.53
CA GLU A 241 24.79 1.57 9.79
C GLU A 241 24.20 2.71 10.65
N LYS A 242 24.84 3.88 10.64
CA LYS A 242 24.36 5.08 11.36
C LYS A 242 23.00 5.60 10.86
N HIS A 243 22.59 5.24 9.64
CA HIS A 243 21.31 5.57 9.02
C HIS A 243 20.26 4.48 9.20
N ILE A 244 20.59 3.36 9.84
CA ILE A 244 19.63 2.30 10.13
C ILE A 244 19.03 2.49 11.54
N LYS A 245 17.70 2.47 11.65
CA LYS A 245 16.97 2.61 12.92
C LYS A 245 15.95 1.49 13.09
N SER A 246 15.64 1.19 14.35
CA SER A 246 14.59 0.23 14.69
C SER A 246 13.22 0.76 14.30
N GLU A 247 12.38 -0.09 13.70
CA GLU A 247 10.98 0.22 13.36
C GLU A 247 10.16 0.58 14.60
N ILE A 248 10.50 0.05 15.77
CA ILE A 248 9.85 0.40 17.04
C ILE A 248 10.02 1.90 17.32
N LEU A 249 11.25 2.42 17.15
CA LEU A 249 11.56 3.83 17.34
C LEU A 249 10.89 4.69 16.27
N CYS A 250 10.90 4.24 15.02
CA CYS A 250 10.33 4.98 13.90
C CYS A 250 8.79 5.06 14.00
N HIS A 251 8.09 3.96 14.26
CA HIS A 251 6.64 3.99 14.44
C HIS A 251 6.22 4.83 15.64
N ALA A 252 6.96 4.76 16.76
CA ALA A 252 6.74 5.63 17.92
C ALA A 252 6.89 7.12 17.56
N MET A 253 7.98 7.46 16.86
CA MET A 253 8.24 8.84 16.41
C MET A 253 7.15 9.35 15.47
N GLY A 254 6.82 8.59 14.43
CA GLY A 254 5.81 8.98 13.45
C GLY A 254 4.41 9.12 14.07
N ALA A 255 4.02 8.20 14.96
CA ALA A 255 2.75 8.27 15.66
C ALA A 255 2.66 9.49 16.60
N HIS A 256 3.74 9.77 17.35
CA HIS A 256 3.79 10.90 18.28
C HIS A 256 3.86 12.25 17.57
N ASP A 257 4.54 12.33 16.42
CA ASP A 257 4.61 13.56 15.61
C ASP A 257 3.22 13.97 15.08
N ILE A 258 2.45 13.01 14.56
CA ILE A 258 1.09 13.26 14.07
C ILE A 258 0.10 13.46 15.23
N PHE A 259 0.27 12.71 16.33
CA PHE A 259 -0.59 12.78 17.51
C PHE A 259 0.25 12.94 18.80
N PRO A 260 0.57 14.17 19.22
CA PRO A 260 1.43 14.43 20.38
C PRO A 260 0.94 13.86 21.73
N GLY A 261 -0.37 13.61 21.83
CA GLY A 261 -0.99 12.97 23.00
C GLY A 261 -0.76 11.46 23.11
N THR A 262 -0.28 10.81 22.04
CA THR A 262 -0.03 9.36 22.00
C THR A 262 0.84 8.90 23.16
N ARG A 263 0.39 7.89 23.91
CA ARG A 263 1.22 7.17 24.90
C ARG A 263 1.28 5.66 24.64
N THR A 264 0.34 5.13 23.87
CA THR A 264 0.35 3.73 23.46
C THR A 264 0.16 3.64 21.95
N VAL A 265 1.09 2.99 21.26
CA VAL A 265 1.00 2.70 19.82
C VAL A 265 0.76 1.21 19.64
N LEU A 266 -0.26 0.87 18.87
CA LEU A 266 -0.42 -0.46 18.27
C LEU A 266 -0.02 -0.36 16.80
N ASP A 267 0.94 -1.17 16.37
CA ASP A 267 1.28 -1.36 14.96
C ASP A 267 0.94 -2.80 14.57
N ILE A 268 0.03 -2.99 13.62
CA ILE A 268 -0.23 -4.31 13.04
C ILE A 268 0.22 -4.28 11.58
N GLY A 269 1.41 -4.86 11.35
CA GLY A 269 2.04 -4.99 10.04
C GLY A 269 1.61 -6.25 9.29
N GLY A 270 2.37 -6.57 8.23
CA GLY A 270 2.15 -7.76 7.41
C GLY A 270 2.59 -9.06 8.09
N GLN A 271 3.67 -9.05 8.85
CA GLN A 271 4.24 -10.25 9.48
C GLN A 271 4.29 -10.19 11.01
N ASP A 272 4.28 -8.98 11.58
CA ASP A 272 4.42 -8.78 13.02
C ASP A 272 3.35 -7.84 13.58
N THR A 273 3.30 -7.77 14.91
CA THR A 273 2.46 -6.84 15.67
C THR A 273 3.26 -6.28 16.83
N LYS A 274 3.16 -4.98 17.05
CA LYS A 274 3.92 -4.26 18.07
C LYS A 274 2.98 -3.46 18.97
N ALA A 275 3.18 -3.57 20.27
CA ALA A 275 2.58 -2.69 21.26
C ALA A 275 3.69 -1.87 21.92
N ILE A 276 3.71 -0.57 21.68
CA ILE A 276 4.80 0.33 22.04
C ILE A 276 4.26 1.37 23.01
N GLN A 277 4.94 1.56 24.14
CA GLN A 277 4.65 2.63 25.09
C GLN A 277 5.62 3.78 24.85
N VAL A 278 5.09 5.00 24.79
CA VAL A 278 5.88 6.21 24.56
C VAL A 278 5.66 7.21 25.69
N ASP A 279 6.70 7.96 26.03
CA ASP A 279 6.60 9.06 26.99
C ASP A 279 6.03 10.34 26.36
N GLN A 280 6.07 11.44 27.11
CA GLN A 280 5.57 12.74 26.65
C GLN A 280 6.40 13.42 25.56
N TYR A 281 7.59 12.91 25.28
CA TYR A 281 8.50 13.40 24.24
C TYR A 281 8.55 12.45 23.03
N GLY A 282 7.72 11.41 23.02
CA GLY A 282 7.69 10.39 21.97
C GLY A 282 8.82 9.36 22.08
N LEU A 283 9.53 9.31 23.20
CA LEU A 283 10.57 8.30 23.44
C LEU A 283 9.95 6.99 23.89
N VAL A 284 10.45 5.88 23.36
CA VAL A 284 9.96 4.53 23.70
C VAL A 284 10.39 4.18 25.13
N THR A 285 9.43 3.84 25.97
CA THR A 285 9.65 3.45 27.38
C THR A 285 9.58 1.95 27.57
N SER A 286 8.71 1.27 26.84
CA SER A 286 8.63 -0.19 26.78
C SER A 286 7.99 -0.61 25.46
N PHE A 287 8.23 -1.85 25.04
CA PHE A 287 7.53 -2.43 23.91
C PHE A 287 7.36 -3.94 24.07
N GLN A 288 6.38 -4.48 23.37
CA GLN A 288 6.21 -5.91 23.16
C GLN A 288 5.96 -6.14 21.67
N MET A 289 6.50 -7.23 21.13
CA MET A 289 6.37 -7.58 19.72
C MET A 289 6.05 -9.06 19.58
N ASN A 290 5.22 -9.40 18.60
CA ASN A 290 5.03 -10.76 18.12
C ASN A 290 5.43 -10.82 16.65
N ASP A 291 6.55 -11.47 16.35
CA ASP A 291 7.17 -11.61 15.02
C ASP A 291 7.29 -13.07 14.56
N ARG A 292 7.05 -14.05 15.45
CA ARG A 292 7.19 -15.48 15.14
C ARG A 292 5.90 -16.15 14.67
N CYS A 293 4.76 -15.49 14.84
CA CYS A 293 3.46 -16.08 14.57
C CYS A 293 2.64 -15.21 13.65
N ALA A 294 2.22 -15.78 12.51
CA ALA A 294 1.32 -15.12 11.58
C ALA A 294 -0.05 -14.78 12.21
N ALA A 295 -0.44 -15.50 13.26
CA ALA A 295 -1.68 -15.20 13.96
C ALA A 295 -1.57 -13.86 14.69
N GLY A 296 -2.41 -12.91 14.30
CA GLY A 296 -2.44 -11.56 14.85
C GLY A 296 -1.93 -10.46 13.91
N CYS A 297 -1.39 -10.79 12.74
CA CYS A 297 -0.88 -9.81 11.76
C CYS A 297 -1.56 -9.93 10.38
N GLY A 298 -1.18 -9.08 9.44
CA GLY A 298 -1.77 -9.03 8.09
C GLY A 298 -1.66 -10.35 7.30
N ARG A 299 -0.64 -11.18 7.53
CA ARG A 299 -0.49 -12.48 6.86
C ARG A 299 -1.63 -13.44 7.20
N TYR A 300 -2.19 -13.34 8.40
CA TYR A 300 -3.41 -14.06 8.77
C TYR A 300 -4.58 -13.63 7.87
N LEU A 301 -4.81 -12.32 7.73
CA LEU A 301 -5.86 -11.81 6.84
C LEU A 301 -5.65 -12.25 5.40
N GLY A 302 -4.41 -12.23 4.91
CA GLY A 302 -4.06 -12.76 3.58
C GLY A 302 -4.48 -14.22 3.40
N TYR A 303 -4.15 -15.09 4.37
CA TYR A 303 -4.55 -16.50 4.32
C TYR A 303 -6.08 -16.68 4.33
N ILE A 304 -6.80 -15.92 5.15
CA ILE A 304 -8.28 -15.97 5.17
C ILE A 304 -8.89 -15.47 3.85
N ALA A 305 -8.29 -14.45 3.23
CA ALA A 305 -8.66 -13.97 1.90
C ALA A 305 -8.52 -15.08 0.85
N ASP A 306 -7.37 -15.75 0.82
CA ASP A 306 -7.11 -16.86 -0.10
C ASP A 306 -8.15 -17.99 0.07
N GLU A 307 -8.44 -18.39 1.31
CA GLU A 307 -9.42 -19.44 1.64
C GLU A 307 -10.86 -19.09 1.26
N MET A 308 -11.21 -17.79 1.23
CA MET A 308 -12.55 -17.32 0.85
C MET A 308 -12.66 -16.90 -0.61
N SER A 309 -11.55 -16.95 -1.36
CA SER A 309 -11.42 -16.39 -2.70
C SER A 309 -11.83 -14.91 -2.75
N LEU A 310 -11.36 -14.13 -1.77
CA LEU A 310 -11.57 -12.70 -1.64
C LEU A 310 -10.22 -11.97 -1.61
N SER A 311 -10.20 -10.69 -1.96
CA SER A 311 -9.05 -9.83 -1.69
C SER A 311 -9.02 -9.42 -0.21
N VAL A 312 -7.82 -9.12 0.30
CA VAL A 312 -7.64 -8.62 1.68
C VAL A 312 -8.43 -7.33 1.93
N GLY A 313 -8.61 -6.48 0.91
CA GLY A 313 -9.39 -5.25 0.99
C GLY A 313 -10.89 -5.48 1.19
N GLU A 314 -11.43 -6.58 0.68
CA GLU A 314 -12.87 -6.90 0.80
C GLU A 314 -13.24 -7.44 2.19
N LEU A 315 -12.29 -8.08 2.88
CA LEU A 315 -12.53 -8.76 4.15
C LEU A 315 -13.16 -7.86 5.22
N GLY A 316 -12.62 -6.65 5.38
CA GLY A 316 -13.07 -5.73 6.42
C GLY A 316 -14.49 -5.20 6.17
N THR A 317 -14.80 -4.87 4.91
CA THR A 317 -16.14 -4.39 4.52
C THR A 317 -17.17 -5.51 4.67
N LEU A 318 -16.83 -6.74 4.27
CA LEU A 318 -17.72 -7.89 4.40
C LEU A 318 -17.95 -8.25 5.88
N ALA A 319 -16.89 -8.26 6.69
CA ALA A 319 -16.98 -8.48 8.15
C ALA A 319 -17.86 -7.43 8.86
N ALA A 320 -17.89 -6.19 8.37
CA ALA A 320 -18.69 -5.13 8.95
C ALA A 320 -20.21 -5.34 8.79
N GLN A 321 -20.64 -6.17 7.84
CA GLN A 321 -22.04 -6.50 7.55
C GLN A 321 -22.57 -7.65 8.43
N ALA A 322 -21.73 -8.23 9.28
CA ALA A 322 -22.08 -9.33 10.16
C ALA A 322 -23.18 -8.93 11.16
N ASN A 323 -24.13 -9.84 11.40
CA ASN A 323 -25.14 -9.66 12.45
C ASN A 323 -24.65 -10.21 13.80
N HIS A 324 -23.69 -11.13 13.80
CA HIS A 324 -22.98 -11.60 14.98
C HIS A 324 -21.56 -12.07 14.60
N ALA A 325 -20.67 -12.19 15.58
CA ALA A 325 -19.33 -12.70 15.37
C ALA A 325 -19.29 -14.20 15.73
N THR A 326 -18.97 -15.06 14.77
CA THR A 326 -18.79 -16.50 15.00
C THR A 326 -17.70 -16.72 16.03
N ASN A 327 -17.89 -17.71 16.91
CA ASN A 327 -16.90 -18.01 17.94
C ASN A 327 -15.76 -18.84 17.36
N ILE A 328 -14.64 -18.18 17.04
CA ILE A 328 -13.42 -18.84 16.59
C ILE A 328 -12.62 -19.34 17.79
N CYS A 329 -12.47 -20.65 17.92
CA CYS A 329 -11.70 -21.28 19.01
C CYS A 329 -10.21 -21.36 18.67
N SER A 330 -9.88 -21.48 17.40
CA SER A 330 -8.53 -21.68 16.93
C SER A 330 -7.71 -20.40 16.96
N THR A 331 -6.58 -20.43 17.67
CA THR A 331 -5.65 -19.30 17.70
C THR A 331 -4.58 -19.36 16.61
N CYS A 332 -4.30 -20.53 16.04
CA CYS A 332 -3.33 -20.74 14.95
C CYS A 332 -3.99 -20.46 13.60
N THR A 333 -3.30 -19.73 12.71
CA THR A 333 -3.79 -19.42 11.35
C THR A 333 -4.23 -20.65 10.57
N VAL A 334 -3.47 -21.75 10.65
CA VAL A 334 -3.78 -23.01 9.94
C VAL A 334 -5.08 -23.62 10.44
N PHE A 335 -5.26 -23.70 11.76
CA PHE A 335 -6.48 -24.24 12.36
C PHE A 335 -7.67 -23.30 12.19
N ALA A 336 -7.46 -21.98 12.22
CA ALA A 336 -8.49 -21.00 11.91
C ALA A 336 -9.02 -21.15 10.47
N GLY A 337 -8.16 -21.51 9.50
CA GLY A 337 -8.61 -21.86 8.14
C GLY A 337 -9.45 -23.13 8.08
N ALA A 338 -9.07 -24.16 8.85
CA ALA A 338 -9.86 -25.39 8.94
C ALA A 338 -11.24 -25.14 9.58
N GLU A 339 -11.28 -24.39 10.67
CA GLU A 339 -12.50 -23.98 11.35
C GLU A 339 -13.38 -23.08 10.46
N LEU A 340 -12.77 -22.18 9.67
CA LEU A 340 -13.48 -21.42 8.64
C LEU A 340 -14.17 -22.33 7.62
N ARG A 341 -13.48 -23.35 7.09
CA ARG A 341 -14.06 -24.28 6.11
C ARG A 341 -15.19 -25.10 6.72
N GLU A 342 -15.05 -25.50 7.99
CA GLU A 342 -16.11 -26.18 8.72
C GLU A 342 -17.36 -25.31 8.86
N TYR A 343 -17.23 -24.06 9.29
CA TYR A 343 -18.37 -23.14 9.40
C TYR A 343 -19.03 -22.84 8.06
N LEU A 344 -18.25 -22.73 6.97
CA LEU A 344 -18.80 -22.59 5.62
C LEU A 344 -19.63 -23.82 5.23
N ASN A 345 -19.16 -25.03 5.54
CA ASN A 345 -19.90 -26.26 5.26
C ASN A 345 -21.18 -26.40 6.11
N LEU A 346 -21.19 -25.82 7.31
CA LEU A 346 -22.37 -25.74 8.17
C LEU A 346 -23.36 -24.65 7.73
N GLY A 347 -23.05 -23.88 6.69
CA GLY A 347 -23.92 -22.84 6.14
C GLY A 347 -23.88 -21.51 6.91
N GLU A 348 -22.86 -21.29 7.76
CA GLU A 348 -22.66 -19.99 8.41
C GLU A 348 -22.29 -18.93 7.38
N ARG A 349 -22.78 -17.70 7.60
CA ARG A 349 -22.55 -16.59 6.67
C ARG A 349 -21.09 -16.14 6.70
N LYS A 350 -20.50 -15.88 5.53
CA LYS A 350 -19.11 -15.40 5.39
C LYS A 350 -18.84 -14.18 6.27
N GLU A 351 -19.77 -13.22 6.28
CA GLU A 351 -19.68 -12.01 7.10
C GLU A 351 -19.48 -12.32 8.60
N ASN A 352 -20.23 -13.28 9.15
CA ASN A 352 -20.18 -13.65 10.57
C ASN A 352 -18.89 -14.38 10.94
N ILE A 353 -18.44 -15.30 10.07
CA ILE A 353 -17.16 -15.99 10.22
C ILE A 353 -16.02 -14.96 10.22
N LEU A 354 -16.02 -14.05 9.25
CA LEU A 354 -15.03 -12.98 9.16
C LEU A 354 -15.05 -12.08 10.40
N ALA A 355 -16.22 -11.68 10.88
CA ALA A 355 -16.34 -10.93 12.13
C ALA A 355 -15.69 -11.66 13.32
N GLY A 356 -15.87 -12.98 13.43
CA GLY A 356 -15.20 -13.83 14.42
C GLY A 356 -13.68 -13.83 14.28
N LEU A 357 -13.18 -14.01 13.06
CA LEU A 357 -11.74 -14.04 12.76
C LEU A 357 -11.07 -12.68 13.01
N HIS A 358 -11.73 -11.57 12.67
CA HIS A 358 -11.25 -10.20 12.96
C HIS A 358 -11.19 -9.96 14.47
N ARG A 359 -12.21 -10.39 15.22
CA ARG A 359 -12.21 -10.31 16.69
C ARG A 359 -11.02 -11.08 17.29
N ALA A 360 -10.72 -12.28 16.78
CA ALA A 360 -9.61 -13.11 17.26
C ALA A 360 -8.23 -12.42 17.07
N ILE A 361 -8.01 -11.75 15.92
CA ILE A 361 -6.78 -10.97 15.68
C ILE A 361 -6.64 -9.86 16.72
N VAL A 362 -7.71 -9.08 16.95
CA VAL A 362 -7.68 -7.96 17.90
C VAL A 362 -7.44 -8.44 19.33
N GLN A 363 -8.07 -9.55 19.75
CA GLN A 363 -7.84 -10.13 21.08
C GLN A 363 -6.36 -10.46 21.31
N ARG A 364 -5.66 -11.00 20.31
CA ARG A 364 -4.21 -11.27 20.40
C ARG A 364 -3.40 -9.98 20.52
N ALA A 365 -3.74 -8.94 19.76
CA ALA A 365 -3.09 -7.65 19.85
C ALA A 365 -3.26 -7.02 21.25
N PHE A 366 -4.45 -7.15 21.86
CA PHE A 366 -4.69 -6.63 23.21
C PHE A 366 -3.97 -7.41 24.31
N ALA A 367 -3.77 -8.71 24.14
CA ALA A 367 -2.89 -9.47 25.03
C ALA A 367 -1.44 -8.94 25.00
N LEU A 368 -0.98 -8.45 23.84
CA LEU A 368 0.34 -7.81 23.71
C LEU A 368 0.39 -6.43 24.39
N ILE A 369 -0.66 -5.61 24.20
CA ILE A 369 -0.81 -4.30 24.84
C ILE A 369 -0.82 -4.43 26.37
N ALA A 370 -1.56 -5.40 26.91
CA ALA A 370 -1.60 -5.64 28.35
C ALA A 370 -0.21 -5.93 28.93
N ARG A 371 0.62 -6.71 28.21
CA ARG A 371 2.01 -7.01 28.62
C ARG A 371 2.97 -5.83 28.44
N SER A 372 2.72 -4.91 27.51
CA SER A 372 3.61 -3.76 27.29
C SER A 372 3.39 -2.64 28.31
N GLY A 373 2.20 -2.54 28.91
CA GLY A 373 1.88 -1.54 29.92
C GLY A 373 0.43 -1.06 29.96
N GLY A 374 -0.44 -1.64 29.11
CA GLY A 374 -1.84 -1.23 28.94
C GLY A 374 -2.00 -0.05 27.99
N VAL A 375 -3.20 0.54 27.97
CA VAL A 375 -3.48 1.77 27.22
C VAL A 375 -3.48 2.94 28.19
N ARG A 376 -2.84 4.05 27.81
CA ARG A 376 -2.77 5.30 28.59
C ARG A 376 -2.99 6.51 27.69
N ASN A 377 -3.56 7.58 28.25
CA ASN A 377 -3.85 8.86 27.58
C ASN A 377 -4.49 8.70 26.21
N GLU A 378 -3.72 8.74 25.12
CA GLU A 378 -4.22 8.47 23.78
C GLU A 378 -3.58 7.21 23.20
N PHE A 379 -4.42 6.43 22.52
CA PHE A 379 -4.07 5.20 21.83
C PHE A 379 -3.98 5.45 20.34
N THR A 380 -2.85 5.13 19.71
CA THR A 380 -2.66 5.34 18.27
C THR A 380 -2.48 4.01 17.56
N PHE A 381 -3.34 3.74 16.56
CA PHE A 381 -3.29 2.54 15.75
C PHE A 381 -2.64 2.82 14.39
N THR A 382 -1.60 2.06 14.07
CA THR A 382 -0.75 2.21 12.88
C THR A 382 -0.58 0.88 12.13
N GLY A 383 0.10 0.92 10.98
CA GLY A 383 0.36 -0.25 10.16
C GLY A 383 -0.69 -0.48 9.08
N GLY A 384 -0.43 -1.42 8.17
CA GLY A 384 -1.31 -1.66 7.02
C GLY A 384 -2.70 -2.19 7.41
N VAL A 385 -2.79 -2.94 8.52
CA VAL A 385 -4.06 -3.51 9.00
C VAL A 385 -4.98 -2.44 9.60
N ALA A 386 -4.46 -1.26 9.95
CA ALA A 386 -5.28 -0.13 10.41
C ALA A 386 -6.24 0.43 9.33
N ARG A 387 -6.06 0.04 8.06
CA ARG A 387 -6.99 0.35 6.97
C ARG A 387 -8.22 -0.56 6.94
N ASN A 388 -8.24 -1.65 7.70
CA ASN A 388 -9.36 -2.57 7.73
C ASN A 388 -10.46 -2.05 8.70
N PRO A 389 -11.65 -1.67 8.20
CA PRO A 389 -12.67 -1.03 9.03
C PRO A 389 -13.21 -1.93 10.14
N ALA A 390 -13.28 -3.25 9.92
CA ALA A 390 -13.70 -4.19 10.95
C ALA A 390 -12.66 -4.31 12.08
N ILE A 391 -11.36 -4.33 11.74
CA ILE A 391 -10.30 -4.30 12.77
C ILE A 391 -10.39 -3.01 13.59
N VAL A 392 -10.51 -1.84 12.95
CA VAL A 392 -10.64 -0.56 13.66
C VAL A 392 -11.84 -0.57 14.61
N LYS A 393 -12.98 -1.09 14.17
CA LYS A 393 -14.18 -1.25 15.02
C LYS A 393 -13.93 -2.13 16.24
N TYR A 394 -13.29 -3.29 16.05
CA TYR A 394 -12.97 -4.20 17.17
C TYR A 394 -11.91 -3.65 18.11
N VAL A 395 -10.89 -2.96 17.58
CA VAL A 395 -9.89 -2.26 18.40
C VAL A 395 -10.59 -1.20 19.26
N GLY A 396 -11.46 -0.37 18.66
CA GLY A 396 -12.23 0.63 19.39
C GLY A 396 -13.07 0.05 20.52
N ARG A 397 -13.77 -1.05 20.24
CA ARG A 397 -14.54 -1.78 21.24
C ARG A 397 -13.66 -2.32 22.37
N MET A 398 -12.53 -2.93 22.04
CA MET A 398 -11.60 -3.50 23.01
C MET A 398 -10.92 -2.43 23.89
N VAL A 399 -10.59 -1.26 23.33
CA VAL A 399 -10.10 -0.12 24.15
C VAL A 399 -11.18 0.26 25.15
N LYS A 400 -12.41 0.49 24.69
CA LYS A 400 -13.53 0.91 25.53
C LYS A 400 -13.86 -0.09 26.63
N GLU A 401 -13.91 -1.38 26.31
CA GLU A 401 -14.25 -2.43 27.27
C GLU A 401 -13.18 -2.66 28.34
N ASN A 402 -11.89 -2.48 28.01
CA ASN A 402 -10.78 -2.80 28.94
C ASN A 402 -10.16 -1.57 29.62
N TYR A 403 -10.27 -0.39 29.02
CA TYR A 403 -9.57 0.82 29.45
C TYR A 403 -10.48 2.06 29.55
N GLY A 404 -11.77 1.95 29.21
CA GLY A 404 -12.73 3.05 29.26
C GLY A 404 -12.68 3.97 28.04
N GLU A 405 -13.34 5.13 28.15
CA GLU A 405 -13.37 6.13 27.08
C GLU A 405 -12.01 6.82 26.95
N ILE A 406 -11.26 6.45 25.92
CA ILE A 406 -9.91 6.94 25.60
C ILE A 406 -9.91 7.43 24.15
N THR A 407 -9.15 8.49 23.87
CA THR A 407 -8.93 8.96 22.51
C THR A 407 -8.19 7.90 21.70
N ILE A 408 -8.80 7.51 20.57
CA ILE A 408 -8.23 6.56 19.61
C ILE A 408 -7.88 7.30 18.32
N ASN A 409 -6.59 7.34 18.01
CA ASN A 409 -6.06 7.96 16.83
C ASN A 409 -5.77 6.91 15.76
N CYS A 410 -6.24 7.14 14.54
CA CYS A 410 -5.94 6.29 13.38
C CYS A 410 -5.87 7.19 12.14
N HIS A 411 -4.64 7.51 11.71
CA HIS A 411 -4.44 8.36 10.54
C HIS A 411 -4.68 7.58 9.23
N PRO A 412 -5.22 8.20 8.17
CA PRO A 412 -5.31 7.57 6.84
C PRO A 412 -3.95 7.05 6.31
N ASP A 413 -2.87 7.77 6.60
CA ASP A 413 -1.49 7.38 6.29
C ASP A 413 -0.83 6.47 7.35
N SER A 414 -1.62 5.74 8.16
CA SER A 414 -1.14 4.82 9.21
C SER A 414 -0.09 3.82 8.73
N ILE A 415 -0.15 3.40 7.46
CA ILE A 415 0.82 2.49 6.82
C ILE A 415 2.21 3.13 6.60
N PHE A 416 2.32 4.46 6.64
CA PHE A 416 3.55 5.22 6.39
C PHE A 416 4.28 5.65 7.68
N MET A 417 3.73 5.36 8.87
CA MET A 417 4.26 5.88 10.14
C MET A 417 5.71 5.48 10.42
N GLY A 418 6.12 4.27 10.04
CA GLY A 418 7.52 3.84 10.11
C GLY A 418 8.43 4.69 9.22
N ALA A 419 8.07 4.88 7.95
CA ALA A 419 8.83 5.71 7.02
C ALA A 419 8.85 7.19 7.45
N LEU A 420 7.73 7.72 7.95
CA LEU A 420 7.65 9.08 8.51
C LEU A 420 8.62 9.24 9.69
N GLY A 421 8.57 8.34 10.67
CA GLY A 421 9.48 8.41 11.81
C GLY A 421 10.95 8.31 11.41
N ALA A 422 11.27 7.50 10.40
CA ALA A 422 12.61 7.47 9.81
C ALA A 422 13.00 8.84 9.21
N ALA A 423 12.13 9.45 8.42
CA ALA A 423 12.37 10.77 7.84
C ALA A 423 12.58 11.85 8.93
N LEU A 424 11.81 11.78 10.02
CA LEU A 424 11.96 12.68 11.18
C LEU A 424 13.24 12.41 11.99
N PHE A 425 13.78 11.18 11.98
CA PHE A 425 15.12 10.95 12.52
C PHE A 425 16.19 11.57 11.62
N ALA A 426 16.02 11.52 10.30
CA ALA A 426 16.93 12.16 9.36
C ALA A 426 16.97 13.69 9.55
N THR A 427 15.82 14.33 9.83
CA THR A 427 15.77 15.79 10.08
C THR A 427 16.56 16.20 11.33
N ARG A 428 16.65 15.33 12.34
CA ARG A 428 17.32 15.61 13.64
C ARG A 428 18.82 15.31 13.66
N ARG A 429 19.38 14.78 12.57
CA ARG A 429 20.80 14.40 12.46
C ARG A 429 21.68 15.49 11.87
N ILE A 430 21.08 16.48 11.22
CA ILE A 430 21.73 17.69 10.71
C ILE A 430 21.44 18.83 11.67
#